data_AF-A0A9X4NGX2-F1
#
_entry.id   AF-A0A9X4NGX2-F1
#
_cell.length_a   1.000
_cell.length_b   1.000
_cell.length_c   1.000
_cell.angle_alpha   90.00
_cell.angle_beta   90.00
_cell.angle_gamma   90.00
#
_symmetry.space_group_name_H-M   'P 1'
#
loop_
_entity.id
_entity.type
_entity.pdbx_description
1 polymer ?
#
loop_
_entity_poly.entity_id
_entity_poly.type
_entity_poly.pdbx_seq_one_letter_code
_entity_poly.pdbx_strand_id
1 'polypeptide(L)'
;MPKIVKESDNFSSFLWKDLSREALAFVHQQYFSQEMTVDEYIETYFANKIPNFKHEADRLFEEGKKKCLAEGNFPESLNEVWTRKVIKKSEEEENNKKKFSSHSMKAKDKSAVQRNNYNQKIQQTENELDDFSKASRDLEENNAQFMGQINALLSQLDELTGQTARYDKRQAYQEQSNFLELQQSLFSRTNQEIASIEENGRKVKLEKEERLEKLYQERNNLEW
;
A
#
# COMPACT_ATOMS: atom_id res chain seq x y z
N MET A 1 -6.26 17.09 29.53
CA MET A 1 -7.46 16.30 29.16
C MET A 1 -7.03 15.23 28.16
N PRO A 2 -7.38 13.95 28.34
CA PRO A 2 -7.02 12.91 27.38
C PRO A 2 -7.88 13.05 26.12
N LYS A 3 -7.24 13.06 24.94
CA LYS A 3 -7.90 13.07 23.62
C LYS A 3 -8.51 11.69 23.35
N ILE A 4 -9.82 11.63 23.14
CA ILE A 4 -10.53 10.43 22.69
C ILE A 4 -10.53 10.44 21.16
N VAL A 5 -9.86 9.47 20.55
CA VAL A 5 -9.87 9.19 19.11
C VAL A 5 -10.96 8.13 18.85
N LYS A 6 -11.81 8.34 17.83
CA LYS A 6 -12.93 7.46 17.48
C LYS A 6 -12.47 6.31 16.59
N GLU A 7 -12.91 5.09 16.88
CA GLU A 7 -12.85 3.98 15.94
C GLU A 7 -13.95 4.10 14.88
N SER A 8 -13.52 4.48 13.69
CA SER A 8 -14.13 4.03 12.45
C SER A 8 -13.08 4.16 11.34
N ASP A 9 -11.90 3.60 11.59
CA ASP A 9 -10.81 3.56 10.61
C ASP A 9 -10.52 2.10 10.26
N ASN A 10 -11.42 1.46 9.52
CA ASN A 10 -11.02 0.36 8.64
C ASN A 10 -10.73 0.93 7.25
N PHE A 11 -9.81 1.89 7.23
CA PHE A 11 -8.84 2.15 6.18
C PHE A 11 -7.57 2.62 6.87
N SER A 12 -6.41 2.16 6.41
CA SER A 12 -5.18 2.83 6.77
C SER A 12 -5.13 4.15 6.00
N SER A 13 -5.71 5.19 6.58
CA SER A 13 -5.37 6.58 6.31
C SER A 13 -3.93 6.81 6.82
N PHE A 14 -2.92 6.43 6.03
CA PHE A 14 -1.54 6.75 6.37
C PHE A 14 -1.27 8.22 6.03
N LEU A 15 -1.56 9.10 6.97
CA LEU A 15 -0.62 10.20 7.24
C LEU A 15 0.68 9.53 7.67
N TRP A 16 1.70 9.58 6.82
CA TRP A 16 3.02 9.02 7.09
C TRP A 16 3.59 9.63 8.38
N LYS A 17 3.36 8.96 9.51
CA LYS A 17 4.33 9.02 10.60
C LYS A 17 5.38 8.00 10.23
N ASP A 18 6.58 8.47 9.93
CA ASP A 18 7.75 7.61 9.82
C ASP A 18 7.77 6.61 10.99
N LEU A 19 8.16 5.36 10.73
CA LEU A 19 8.31 4.36 11.78
C LEU A 19 9.19 4.93 12.91
N SER A 20 8.79 4.69 14.16
CA SER A 20 9.62 5.09 15.29
C SER A 20 10.97 4.38 15.21
N ARG A 21 12.00 4.98 15.81
CA ARG A 21 13.35 4.38 15.84
C ARG A 21 13.32 2.96 16.42
N GLU A 22 12.44 2.72 17.41
CA GLU A 22 12.26 1.40 18.03
C GLU A 22 11.60 0.40 17.07
N ALA A 23 10.65 0.82 16.24
CA ALA A 23 10.04 -0.02 15.22
C ALA A 23 11.03 -0.36 14.10
N LEU A 24 11.82 0.61 13.65
CA LEU A 24 12.89 0.36 12.67
C LEU A 24 13.97 -0.57 13.23
N ALA A 25 14.34 -0.41 14.49
CA ALA A 25 15.27 -1.33 15.16
C ALA A 25 14.70 -2.74 15.26
N PHE A 26 13.39 -2.89 15.46
CA PHE A 26 12.73 -4.19 15.44
C PHE A 26 12.75 -4.85 14.06
N VAL A 27 12.42 -4.11 12.98
CA VAL A 27 12.53 -4.65 11.61
C VAL A 27 13.96 -5.07 11.31
N HIS A 28 14.91 -4.20 11.65
CA HIS A 28 16.33 -4.48 11.48
C HIS A 28 16.73 -5.77 12.20
N GLN A 29 16.35 -5.92 13.47
CA GLN A 29 16.71 -7.09 14.27
C GLN A 29 16.20 -8.40 13.65
N GLN A 30 14.99 -8.38 13.08
CA GLN A 30 14.32 -9.55 12.51
C GLN A 30 14.80 -9.91 11.10
N TYR A 31 15.17 -8.92 10.28
CA TYR A 31 15.39 -9.13 8.84
C TYR A 31 16.76 -8.69 8.32
N PHE A 32 17.41 -7.70 8.95
CA PHE A 32 18.61 -7.04 8.41
C PHE A 32 19.81 -7.03 9.37
N SER A 33 19.71 -7.71 10.52
CA SER A 33 20.72 -7.70 11.59
C SER A 33 22.07 -8.30 11.20
N GLN A 34 22.10 -9.10 10.13
CA GLN A 34 23.31 -9.71 9.58
C GLN A 34 23.93 -8.89 8.43
N GLU A 35 23.18 -7.95 7.85
CA GLU A 35 23.57 -7.26 6.60
C GLU A 35 24.12 -5.85 6.86
N MET A 36 23.59 -5.15 7.86
CA MET A 36 23.99 -3.79 8.20
C MET A 36 23.78 -3.51 9.68
N THR A 37 24.30 -2.40 10.17
CA THR A 37 24.02 -1.94 11.53
C THR A 37 22.65 -1.26 11.62
N VAL A 38 22.08 -1.18 12.83
CA VAL A 38 20.75 -0.59 13.04
C VAL A 38 20.74 0.89 12.64
N ASP A 39 21.85 1.60 12.88
CA ASP A 39 21.97 3.02 12.56
C ASP A 39 22.09 3.25 11.05
N GLU A 40 22.81 2.40 10.32
CA GLU A 40 22.86 2.43 8.85
C GLU A 40 21.48 2.15 8.23
N TYR A 41 20.72 1.21 8.82
CA TYR A 41 19.37 0.90 8.38
C TYR A 41 18.41 2.07 8.59
N ILE A 42 18.44 2.68 9.78
CA ILE A 42 17.63 3.86 10.11
C ILE A 42 18.01 5.05 9.21
N GLU A 43 19.31 5.30 9.01
CA GLU A 43 19.77 6.37 8.13
C GLU A 43 19.30 6.15 6.69
N THR A 44 19.36 4.91 6.19
CA THR A 44 18.86 4.54 4.86
C THR A 44 17.35 4.76 4.73
N TYR A 45 16.57 4.44 5.77
CA TYR A 45 15.13 4.67 5.82
C TYR A 45 14.80 6.16 5.70
N PHE A 46 15.46 7.04 6.45
CA PHE A 46 15.18 8.47 6.42
C PHE A 46 15.80 9.21 5.23
N ALA A 47 16.94 8.75 4.72
CA ALA A 47 17.63 9.38 3.60
C ALA A 47 16.89 9.21 2.27
N ASN A 48 15.95 8.26 2.17
CA ASN A 48 15.10 8.00 1.00
C ASN A 48 15.90 7.84 -0.32
N LYS A 49 17.13 7.32 -0.22
CA LYS A 49 18.05 7.14 -1.36
C LYS A 49 17.71 5.90 -2.20
N ILE A 50 17.01 4.93 -1.60
CA ILE A 50 16.58 3.70 -2.24
C ILE A 50 15.06 3.81 -2.49
N PRO A 51 14.61 3.81 -3.76
CA PRO A 51 13.19 3.83 -4.07
C PRO A 51 12.45 2.70 -3.37
N ASN A 52 11.26 2.98 -2.84
CA ASN A 52 10.37 2.02 -2.17
C ASN A 52 10.90 1.38 -0.88
N PHE A 53 12.08 1.77 -0.38
CA PHE A 53 12.66 1.21 0.83
C PHE A 53 11.80 1.44 2.08
N LYS A 54 11.16 2.61 2.19
CA LYS A 54 10.21 2.88 3.29
C LYS A 54 8.99 1.96 3.25
N HIS A 55 8.42 1.75 2.06
CA HIS A 55 7.29 0.84 1.89
C HIS A 55 7.64 -0.60 2.24
N GLU A 56 8.85 -1.04 1.88
CA GLU A 56 9.34 -2.36 2.21
C GLU A 56 9.57 -2.53 3.72
N ALA A 57 10.18 -1.53 4.37
CA ALA A 57 10.37 -1.52 5.82
C ALA A 57 9.03 -1.56 6.59
N ASP A 58 8.01 -0.84 6.13
CA ASP A 58 6.67 -0.84 6.72
C ASP A 58 5.98 -2.21 6.54
N ARG A 59 6.14 -2.83 5.36
CA ARG A 59 5.63 -4.18 5.09
C ARG A 59 6.27 -5.20 6.02
N LEU A 60 7.59 -5.17 6.15
CA LEU A 60 8.37 -6.08 6.99
C LEU A 60 8.07 -5.89 8.48
N PHE A 61 7.76 -4.66 8.92
CA PHE A 61 7.28 -4.41 10.28
C PHE A 61 5.95 -5.12 10.56
N GLU A 62 4.96 -4.99 9.67
CA GLU A 62 3.66 -5.65 9.84
C GLU A 62 3.77 -7.18 9.75
N GLU A 63 4.66 -7.70 8.90
CA GLU A 63 4.96 -9.13 8.82
C GLU A 63 5.62 -9.65 10.10
N GLY A 64 6.67 -8.98 10.58
CA GLY A 64 7.37 -9.33 11.82
C GLY A 64 6.46 -9.23 13.05
N LYS A 65 5.57 -8.23 13.08
CA LYS A 65 4.54 -8.07 14.11
C LYS A 65 3.55 -9.22 14.11
N LYS A 66 2.99 -9.60 12.95
CA LYS A 66 2.05 -10.74 12.86
C LYS A 66 2.69 -12.02 13.35
N LYS A 67 3.95 -12.26 12.96
CA LYS A 67 4.71 -13.42 13.38
C LYS A 67 4.97 -13.43 14.89
N CYS A 68 5.47 -12.34 15.45
CA CYS A 68 5.75 -12.25 16.89
C CYS A 68 4.48 -12.27 17.76
N LEU A 69 3.35 -11.74 17.26
CA LEU A 69 2.06 -11.83 17.95
C LEU A 69 1.51 -13.25 17.96
N ALA A 70 1.68 -14.01 16.86
CA ALA A 70 1.31 -15.42 16.81
C ALA A 70 2.18 -16.28 17.76
N GLU A 71 3.44 -15.89 17.94
CA GLU A 71 4.39 -16.54 18.85
C GLU A 71 4.31 -16.02 20.30
N GLY A 72 3.49 -15.00 20.57
CA GLY A 72 3.32 -14.40 21.90
C GLY A 72 4.52 -13.59 22.41
N ASN A 73 5.48 -13.28 21.55
CA ASN A 73 6.77 -12.66 21.89
C ASN A 73 6.92 -11.23 21.33
N PHE A 74 5.81 -10.56 21.00
CA PHE A 74 5.87 -9.19 20.49
C PHE A 74 6.24 -8.19 21.61
N PRO A 75 7.25 -7.31 21.43
CA PRO A 75 7.67 -6.39 22.46
C PRO A 75 6.55 -5.44 22.90
N GLU A 76 6.26 -5.40 24.21
CA GLU A 76 5.19 -4.54 24.75
C GLU A 76 5.43 -3.05 24.49
N SER A 77 6.70 -2.62 24.41
CA SER A 77 7.07 -1.25 24.05
C SER A 77 6.63 -0.85 22.63
N LEU A 78 6.41 -1.84 21.74
CA LEU A 78 5.94 -1.62 20.37
C LEU A 78 4.42 -1.77 20.24
N ASN A 79 3.71 -2.16 21.32
CA ASN A 79 2.25 -2.19 21.31
C ASN A 79 1.70 -0.77 21.12
N GLU A 80 2.26 0.22 21.82
CA GLU A 80 1.82 1.61 21.69
C GLU A 80 2.17 2.24 20.34
N VAL A 81 3.20 1.70 19.66
CA VAL A 81 3.66 2.21 18.37
C VAL A 81 2.58 2.04 17.29
N TRP A 82 1.58 1.14 17.47
CA TRP A 82 0.41 1.13 16.60
C TRP A 82 -0.88 0.52 17.20
N THR A 83 -1.08 0.55 18.53
CA THR A 83 -2.41 0.31 19.10
C THR A 83 -3.33 1.46 18.69
N ARG A 84 -4.04 1.26 17.57
CA ARG A 84 -5.44 1.71 17.51
C ARG A 84 -6.08 1.28 18.82
N LYS A 85 -6.49 2.22 19.66
CA LYS A 85 -7.47 1.93 20.69
C LYS A 85 -8.70 1.40 19.96
N VAL A 86 -8.84 0.08 19.93
CA VAL A 86 -10.08 -0.57 19.55
C VAL A 86 -10.95 -0.63 20.81
N ILE A 87 -11.70 0.43 21.14
CA ILE A 87 -12.88 0.37 22.03
C ILE A 87 -13.90 -0.58 21.38
N LYS A 88 -13.78 -1.87 21.74
CA LYS A 88 -14.87 -2.82 21.57
C LYS A 88 -16.17 -2.22 22.10
N LYS A 89 -17.11 -1.98 21.20
CA LYS A 89 -18.47 -1.52 21.50
C LYS A 89 -19.26 -2.71 22.04
N SER A 90 -18.96 -3.17 23.25
CA SER A 90 -19.82 -4.07 24.05
C SER A 90 -19.21 -4.29 25.44
N GLU A 91 -20.07 -4.19 26.46
CA GLU A 91 -19.91 -4.60 27.87
C GLU A 91 -19.52 -3.55 28.94
N GLU A 92 -18.99 -2.37 28.63
CA GLU A 92 -18.72 -1.35 29.67
C GLU A 92 -19.85 -0.33 29.93
N GLU A 93 -20.88 -0.28 29.07
CA GLU A 93 -21.97 0.70 29.21
C GLU A 93 -23.02 0.35 30.29
N GLU A 94 -23.04 -0.88 30.82
CA GLU A 94 -23.99 -1.24 31.89
C GLU A 94 -23.50 -0.90 33.31
N ASN A 95 -22.18 -0.82 33.55
CA ASN A 95 -21.67 -0.61 34.91
C ASN A 95 -21.41 0.87 35.27
N ASN A 96 -21.31 1.78 34.30
CA ASN A 96 -20.95 3.18 34.59
C ASN A 96 -22.11 4.18 34.66
N LYS A 97 -23.37 3.74 34.51
CA LYS A 97 -24.54 4.63 34.61
C LYS A 97 -24.87 5.19 36.00
N LYS A 98 -24.06 4.94 37.03
CA LYS A 98 -24.36 5.43 38.39
C LYS A 98 -23.50 6.58 38.92
N LYS A 99 -22.45 7.03 38.23
CA LYS A 99 -21.70 8.19 38.71
C LYS A 99 -21.15 8.99 37.53
N PHE A 100 -21.82 10.08 37.20
CA PHE A 100 -21.23 11.43 37.21
C PHE A 100 -22.22 12.41 36.59
N SER A 101 -22.96 13.09 37.49
CA SER A 101 -23.48 14.41 37.23
C SER A 101 -22.30 15.38 37.15
N SER A 102 -22.08 15.98 35.99
CA SER A 102 -21.48 17.32 35.90
C SER A 102 -21.76 17.91 34.53
N HIS A 103 -22.34 19.10 34.53
CA HIS A 103 -22.64 19.94 33.38
C HIS A 103 -21.42 20.12 32.44
N SER A 104 -21.63 19.93 31.14
CA SER A 104 -20.95 20.74 30.12
C SER A 104 -21.99 21.14 29.07
N MET A 105 -22.31 22.42 28.98
CA MET A 105 -22.99 22.96 27.79
C MET A 105 -22.08 22.71 26.59
N LYS A 106 -22.47 21.80 25.69
CA LYS A 106 -21.79 21.64 24.40
C LYS A 106 -22.15 22.84 23.54
N ALA A 107 -21.14 23.57 23.05
CA ALA A 107 -21.32 24.54 21.98
C ALA A 107 -22.04 23.83 20.81
N LYS A 108 -23.11 24.45 20.30
CA LYS A 108 -23.84 23.93 19.14
C LYS A 108 -23.02 24.20 17.89
N ASP A 109 -22.53 23.14 17.27
CA ASP A 109 -21.83 23.15 15.97
C ASP A 109 -22.71 23.80 14.89
N LYS A 110 -22.36 25.03 14.49
CA LYS A 110 -23.09 25.81 13.49
C LYS A 110 -22.98 25.21 12.09
N SER A 111 -21.88 24.50 11.80
CA SER A 111 -21.56 23.93 10.49
C SER A 111 -21.64 22.40 10.47
N ALA A 112 -22.34 21.78 11.43
CA ALA A 112 -22.42 20.33 11.57
C ALA A 112 -22.86 19.61 10.27
N VAL A 113 -23.84 20.17 9.56
CA VAL A 113 -24.34 19.61 8.29
C VAL A 113 -23.29 19.70 7.19
N GLN A 114 -22.59 20.84 7.08
CA GLN A 114 -21.51 21.04 6.11
C GLN A 114 -20.34 20.10 6.38
N ARG A 115 -19.91 19.95 7.65
CA ARG A 115 -18.88 18.97 8.05
C ARG A 115 -19.29 17.55 7.71
N ASN A 116 -20.57 17.20 7.90
CA ASN A 116 -21.05 15.87 7.55
C ASN A 116 -20.98 15.63 6.03
N ASN A 117 -21.35 16.61 5.21
CA ASN A 117 -21.23 16.53 3.75
C ASN A 117 -19.76 16.39 3.31
N TYR A 118 -18.84 17.12 3.94
CA TYR A 118 -17.41 16.95 3.68
C TYR A 118 -16.91 15.58 4.09
N ASN A 119 -17.31 15.05 5.25
CA ASN A 119 -16.95 13.69 5.67
C ASN A 119 -17.41 12.64 4.63
N GLN A 120 -18.63 12.78 4.10
CA GLN A 120 -19.14 11.88 3.07
C GLN A 120 -18.32 11.95 1.78
N LYS A 121 -17.96 13.16 1.32
CA LYS A 121 -17.12 13.34 0.12
C LYS A 121 -15.70 12.82 0.31
N ILE A 122 -15.13 13.02 1.49
CA ILE A 122 -13.81 12.49 1.86
C ILE A 122 -13.88 10.96 1.81
N GLN A 123 -14.83 10.36 2.52
CA GLN A 123 -15.00 8.91 2.56
C GLN A 123 -15.21 8.31 1.16
N GLN A 124 -16.01 8.95 0.31
CA GLN A 124 -16.20 8.51 -1.07
C GLN A 124 -14.87 8.56 -1.86
N THR A 125 -14.10 9.63 -1.71
CA THR A 125 -12.83 9.80 -2.43
C THR A 125 -11.77 8.81 -1.92
N GLU A 126 -11.76 8.51 -0.62
CA GLU A 126 -10.90 7.48 -0.02
C GLU A 126 -11.22 6.09 -0.56
N ASN A 127 -12.51 5.74 -0.65
CA ASN A 127 -12.94 4.46 -1.24
C ASN A 127 -12.52 4.36 -2.72
N GLU A 128 -12.71 5.43 -3.49
CA GLU A 128 -12.27 5.47 -4.89
C GLU A 128 -10.76 5.28 -5.04
N LEU A 129 -9.95 5.83 -4.11
CA LEU A 129 -8.49 5.63 -4.09
C LEU A 129 -8.09 4.20 -3.71
N ASP A 130 -8.82 3.56 -2.81
CA ASP A 130 -8.59 2.16 -2.47
C ASP A 130 -8.96 1.22 -3.62
N ASP A 131 -10.12 1.42 -4.24
CA ASP A 131 -10.55 0.65 -5.41
C ASP A 131 -9.55 0.82 -6.56
N PHE A 132 -9.04 2.03 -6.77
CA PHE A 132 -7.98 2.29 -7.73
C PHE A 132 -6.69 1.52 -7.38
N SER A 133 -6.29 1.51 -6.10
CA SER A 133 -5.09 0.80 -5.65
C SER A 133 -5.21 -0.72 -5.81
N LYS A 134 -6.40 -1.29 -5.57
CA LYS A 134 -6.69 -2.69 -5.85
C LYS A 134 -6.59 -3.00 -7.35
N ALA A 135 -7.25 -2.19 -8.19
CA ALA A 135 -7.19 -2.35 -9.63
C ALA A 135 -5.76 -2.26 -10.19
N SER A 136 -4.90 -1.40 -9.61
CA SER A 136 -3.48 -1.32 -9.98
C SER A 136 -2.73 -2.62 -9.67
N ARG A 137 -2.95 -3.20 -8.48
CA ARG A 137 -2.33 -4.47 -8.09
C ARG A 137 -2.80 -5.63 -8.97
N ASP A 138 -4.10 -5.70 -9.23
CA ASP A 138 -4.67 -6.73 -10.10
C ASP A 138 -4.09 -6.63 -11.52
N LEU A 139 -3.87 -5.41 -12.01
CA LEU A 139 -3.25 -5.18 -13.31
C LEU A 139 -1.78 -5.59 -13.34
N GLU A 140 -1.01 -5.28 -12.29
CA GLU A 140 0.39 -5.73 -12.15
C GLU A 140 0.49 -7.26 -12.12
N GLU A 141 -0.37 -7.94 -11.35
CA GLU A 141 -0.39 -9.40 -11.28
C GLU A 141 -0.78 -10.02 -12.61
N ASN A 142 -1.84 -9.51 -13.27
CA ASN A 142 -2.26 -10.00 -14.58
C ASN A 142 -1.18 -9.79 -15.65
N ASN A 143 -0.48 -8.65 -15.62
CA ASN A 143 0.64 -8.41 -16.53
C ASN A 143 1.79 -9.38 -16.30
N ALA A 144 2.15 -9.64 -15.03
CA ALA A 144 3.18 -10.62 -14.70
C ALA A 144 2.81 -12.03 -15.20
N GLN A 145 1.55 -12.44 -15.03
CA GLN A 145 1.04 -13.71 -15.55
C GLN A 145 1.08 -13.77 -17.08
N PHE A 146 0.62 -12.72 -17.75
CA PHE A 146 0.64 -12.61 -19.21
C PHE A 146 2.07 -12.72 -19.77
N MET A 147 3.02 -11.99 -19.19
CA MET A 147 4.43 -12.08 -19.58
C MET A 147 5.02 -13.47 -19.32
N GLY A 148 4.63 -14.11 -18.22
CA GLY A 148 5.01 -15.50 -17.93
C GLY A 148 4.52 -16.47 -19.01
N GLN A 149 3.26 -16.33 -19.46
CA GLN A 149 2.69 -17.15 -20.53
C GLN A 149 3.39 -16.92 -21.87
N ILE A 150 3.68 -15.66 -22.22
CA ILE A 150 4.48 -15.33 -23.40
C ILE A 150 5.84 -16.04 -23.32
N ASN A 151 6.57 -15.91 -22.21
CA ASN A 151 7.88 -16.55 -22.06
C ASN A 151 7.83 -18.08 -22.19
N ALA A 152 6.77 -18.71 -21.67
CA ALA A 152 6.57 -20.15 -21.81
C ALA A 152 6.34 -20.54 -23.28
N LEU A 153 5.49 -19.80 -24.00
CA LEU A 153 5.27 -20.01 -25.43
C LEU A 153 6.54 -19.80 -26.26
N LEU A 154 7.30 -18.73 -25.94
CA LEU A 154 8.56 -18.44 -26.60
C LEU A 154 9.56 -19.60 -26.43
N SER A 155 9.62 -20.20 -25.23
CA SER A 155 10.49 -21.35 -24.95
C SER A 155 10.07 -22.59 -25.74
N GLN A 156 8.76 -22.88 -25.82
CA GLN A 156 8.25 -24.01 -26.63
C GLN A 156 8.55 -23.84 -28.11
N LEU A 157 8.48 -22.60 -28.61
CA LEU A 157 8.74 -22.30 -30.01
C LEU A 157 10.21 -22.48 -30.37
N ASP A 158 11.13 -22.09 -29.47
CA ASP A 158 12.57 -22.31 -29.64
C ASP A 158 12.92 -23.81 -29.69
N GLU A 159 12.27 -24.63 -28.85
CA GLU A 159 12.40 -26.09 -28.91
C GLU A 159 11.93 -26.67 -30.25
N LEU A 160 10.78 -26.19 -30.76
CA LEU A 160 10.24 -26.62 -32.07
C LEU A 160 11.17 -26.22 -33.22
N THR A 161 11.68 -24.99 -33.23
CA THR A 161 12.65 -24.53 -34.23
C THR A 161 13.93 -25.37 -34.17
N GLY A 162 14.38 -25.76 -32.98
CA GLY A 162 15.48 -26.70 -32.79
C GLY A 162 15.22 -28.09 -33.38
N GLN A 163 13.96 -28.55 -33.38
CA GLN A 163 13.56 -29.79 -34.06
C GLN A 163 13.52 -29.62 -35.58
N THR A 164 12.96 -28.51 -36.09
CA THR A 164 12.95 -28.18 -37.52
C THR A 164 14.37 -28.14 -38.08
N ALA A 165 15.32 -27.55 -37.35
CA ALA A 165 16.72 -27.42 -37.75
C ALA A 165 17.43 -28.76 -38.01
N ARG A 166 16.91 -29.87 -37.46
CA ARG A 166 17.45 -31.22 -37.70
C ARG A 166 17.14 -31.73 -39.11
N TYR A 167 16.06 -31.25 -39.72
CA TYR A 167 15.57 -31.73 -41.02
C TYR A 167 15.70 -30.66 -42.11
N ASP A 168 15.40 -29.40 -41.81
CA ASP A 168 15.55 -28.27 -42.71
C ASP A 168 16.11 -27.04 -41.96
N LYS A 169 17.44 -26.86 -42.08
CA LYS A 169 18.14 -25.73 -41.48
C LYS A 169 17.67 -24.40 -42.04
N ARG A 170 17.33 -24.32 -43.33
CA ARG A 170 16.96 -23.05 -43.98
C ARG A 170 15.60 -22.59 -43.48
N GLN A 171 14.65 -23.52 -43.37
CA GLN A 171 13.34 -23.24 -42.78
C GLN A 171 13.49 -22.82 -41.31
N ALA A 172 14.29 -23.54 -40.52
CA ALA A 172 14.52 -23.20 -39.12
C ALA A 172 15.13 -21.80 -38.92
N TYR A 173 16.07 -21.38 -39.76
CA TYR A 173 16.61 -20.02 -39.71
C TYR A 173 15.56 -18.94 -40.02
N GLN A 174 14.65 -19.20 -40.97
CA GLN A 174 13.56 -18.27 -41.28
C GLN A 174 12.55 -18.19 -40.13
N GLU A 175 12.18 -19.34 -39.56
CA GLU A 175 11.30 -19.41 -38.39
C GLU A 175 11.89 -18.65 -37.19
N GLN A 176 13.19 -18.86 -36.91
CA GLN A 176 13.90 -18.18 -35.83
C GLN A 176 13.96 -16.66 -36.05
N SER A 177 14.20 -16.21 -37.28
CA SER A 177 14.24 -14.78 -37.61
C SER A 177 12.87 -14.12 -37.40
N ASN A 178 11.80 -14.72 -37.94
CA ASN A 178 10.44 -14.20 -37.77
C ASN A 178 10.03 -14.17 -36.30
N PHE A 179 10.45 -15.18 -35.55
CA PHE A 179 10.17 -15.29 -34.13
C PHE A 179 10.86 -14.20 -33.30
N LEU A 180 12.16 -13.95 -33.54
CA LEU A 180 12.89 -12.90 -32.84
C LEU A 180 12.27 -11.51 -33.10
N GLU A 181 11.82 -11.25 -34.32
CA GLU A 181 11.12 -10.02 -34.67
C GLU A 181 9.78 -9.90 -33.92
N LEU A 182 8.99 -10.99 -33.89
CA LEU A 182 7.73 -11.04 -33.15
C LEU A 182 7.94 -10.82 -31.65
N GLN A 183 8.96 -11.47 -31.08
CA GLN A 183 9.33 -11.32 -29.67
C GLN A 183 9.67 -9.87 -29.36
N GLN A 184 10.56 -9.24 -30.12
CA GLN A 184 10.94 -7.85 -29.90
C GLN A 184 9.74 -6.90 -30.01
N SER A 185 8.88 -7.10 -31.01
CA SER A 185 7.68 -6.28 -31.21
C SER A 185 6.69 -6.42 -30.05
N LEU A 186 6.44 -7.65 -29.58
CA LEU A 186 5.57 -7.92 -28.44
C LEU A 186 6.10 -7.28 -27.16
N PHE A 187 7.37 -7.52 -26.80
CA PHE A 187 7.98 -6.94 -25.60
C PHE A 187 7.98 -5.41 -25.66
N SER A 188 8.35 -4.82 -26.80
CA SER A 188 8.37 -3.36 -26.96
C SER A 188 6.97 -2.77 -26.76
N ARG A 189 5.94 -3.36 -27.37
CA ARG A 189 4.59 -2.84 -27.31
C ARG A 189 3.97 -3.03 -25.93
N THR A 190 4.13 -4.20 -25.33
CA THR A 190 3.63 -4.47 -23.97
C THR A 190 4.29 -3.55 -22.95
N ASN A 191 5.61 -3.35 -23.01
CA ASN A 191 6.30 -2.42 -22.10
C ASN A 191 5.81 -0.97 -22.29
N GLN A 192 5.55 -0.54 -23.53
CA GLN A 192 5.02 0.79 -23.80
C GLN A 192 3.60 0.98 -23.25
N GLU A 193 2.74 -0.05 -23.39
CA GLU A 193 1.37 -0.02 -22.86
C GLU A 193 1.38 -0.01 -21.32
N ILE A 194 2.25 -0.81 -20.68
CA ILE A 194 2.44 -0.81 -19.22
C ILE A 194 2.86 0.58 -18.74
N ALA A 195 3.91 1.17 -19.34
CA ALA A 195 4.39 2.49 -18.95
C ALA A 195 3.31 3.58 -19.10
N SER A 196 2.49 3.52 -20.15
CA SER A 196 1.37 4.44 -20.35
C SER A 196 0.30 4.29 -19.27
N ILE A 197 -0.03 3.06 -18.88
CA ILE A 197 -1.00 2.77 -17.81
C ILE A 197 -0.47 3.27 -16.46
N GLU A 198 0.80 3.02 -16.14
CA GLU A 198 1.45 3.50 -14.91
C GLU A 198 1.47 5.03 -14.84
N GLU A 199 1.83 5.70 -15.94
CA GLU A 199 1.87 7.17 -15.97
C GLU A 199 0.48 7.78 -15.79
N ASN A 200 -0.52 7.25 -16.51
CA ASN A 200 -1.90 7.72 -16.40
C ASN A 200 -2.48 7.42 -15.01
N GLY A 201 -2.19 6.24 -14.47
CA GLY A 201 -2.59 5.86 -13.13
C GLY A 201 -2.02 6.79 -12.06
N ARG A 202 -0.73 7.14 -12.17
CA ARG A 202 -0.09 8.12 -11.29
C ARG A 202 -0.77 9.49 -11.34
N LYS A 203 -1.12 9.97 -12.53
CA LYS A 203 -1.82 11.26 -12.71
C LYS A 203 -3.19 11.25 -12.02
N VAL A 204 -3.97 10.20 -12.23
CA VAL A 204 -5.30 10.05 -11.62
C VAL A 204 -5.21 9.98 -10.10
N LYS A 205 -4.27 9.19 -9.58
CA LYS A 205 -4.04 9.08 -8.13
C LYS A 205 -3.71 10.44 -7.51
N LEU A 206 -2.77 11.17 -8.12
CA LEU A 206 -2.35 12.49 -7.63
C LEU A 206 -3.50 13.49 -7.64
N GLU A 207 -4.31 13.53 -8.71
CA GLU A 207 -5.49 14.39 -8.78
C GLU A 207 -6.50 14.11 -7.66
N LYS A 208 -6.72 12.81 -7.35
CA LYS A 208 -7.62 12.38 -6.28
C LYS A 208 -7.07 12.73 -4.89
N GLU A 209 -5.77 12.56 -4.67
CA GLU A 209 -5.08 12.95 -3.42
C GLU A 209 -5.13 14.47 -3.20
N GLU A 210 -4.88 15.28 -4.23
CA GLU A 210 -5.02 16.74 -4.14
C GLU A 210 -6.45 17.18 -3.81
N ARG A 211 -7.44 16.49 -4.39
CA ARG A 211 -8.86 16.74 -4.08
C ARG A 211 -9.18 16.37 -2.64
N LEU A 212 -8.64 15.26 -2.14
CA LEU A 212 -8.80 14.82 -0.76
C LEU A 212 -8.26 15.86 0.22
N GLU A 213 -7.04 16.35 -0.03
CA GLU A 213 -6.39 17.39 0.77
C GLU A 213 -7.24 18.68 0.83
N LYS A 214 -7.76 19.14 -0.31
CA LYS A 214 -8.67 20.29 -0.37
C LYS A 214 -9.92 20.07 0.47
N LEU A 215 -10.54 18.88 0.41
CA LEU A 215 -11.72 18.56 1.21
C LEU A 215 -11.43 18.57 2.72
N TYR A 216 -10.26 18.09 3.15
CA TYR A 216 -9.85 18.18 4.56
C TYR A 216 -9.61 19.62 5.01
N GLN A 217 -8.94 20.43 4.19
CA GLN A 217 -8.70 21.84 4.49
C GLN A 217 -10.02 22.61 4.60
N GLU A 218 -10.93 22.44 3.64
CA GLU A 218 -12.25 23.08 3.66
C GLU A 218 -13.07 22.65 4.90
N ARG A 219 -13.06 21.37 5.25
CA ARG A 219 -13.72 20.86 6.46
C ARG A 219 -13.15 21.48 7.73
N ASN A 220 -11.82 21.57 7.84
CA ASN A 220 -11.13 22.08 9.02
C ASN A 220 -11.34 23.59 9.22
N ASN A 221 -11.61 24.33 8.14
CA ASN A 221 -11.89 25.76 8.18
C ASN A 221 -13.32 26.11 8.62
N LEU A 222 -14.20 25.12 8.85
CA LEU A 222 -15.58 25.35 9.29
C LEU A 222 -15.68 25.71 10.79
N GLU A 223 -16.54 26.67 11.12
CA GLU A 223 -16.79 27.12 12.50
C GLU A 223 -17.41 26.02 13.40
N TRP A 224 -17.00 25.98 14.67
CA TRP A 224 -17.51 25.08 15.72
C TRP A 224 -18.66 25.67 16.52
#